data_AF-A0A348RY81-F1
#
_entry.id   AF-A0A348RY81-F1
#
_cell.length_a   1.000
_cell.length_b   1.000
_cell.length_c   1.000
_cell.angle_alpha   90.00
_cell.angle_beta   90.00
_cell.angle_gamma   90.00
#
_symmetry.space_group_name_H-M   'P 1'
#
loop_
_entity.id
_entity.type
_entity.pdbx_description
1 polymer ?
#
loop_
_entity_poly.entity_id
_entity_poly.type
_entity_poly.pdbx_seq_one_letter_code
_entity_poly.pdbx_strand_id
1 'polypeptide(L)'
;KASLDYRRDAECPAMETQSDLPWIQKLMALSRQKKPLGVDYFCDAAFIAQNGTPCIVFGPGSIDQAHTADEWISIRSLEHCVEKYLQFFRSLP
;
A
#
# COMPACT_ATOMS: atom_id res chain seq x y z
N LYS A 1 6.99 34.39 26.09
CA LYS A 1 7.55 33.24 25.34
C LYS A 1 6.38 32.34 24.98
N ALA A 2 6.17 32.01 23.70
CA ALA A 2 5.21 30.98 23.33
C ALA A 2 5.80 29.61 23.69
N SER A 3 4.98 28.74 24.28
CA SER A 3 5.31 27.34 24.56
C SER A 3 4.43 26.45 23.69
N LEU A 4 5.04 25.48 22.99
CA LEU A 4 4.32 24.40 22.31
C LEU A 4 4.18 23.21 23.27
N ASP A 5 2.96 22.71 23.42
CA ASP A 5 2.68 21.40 24.01
C ASP A 5 2.53 20.40 22.87
N TYR A 6 3.50 19.49 22.69
CA TYR A 6 3.45 18.47 21.65
C TYR A 6 2.74 17.23 22.17
N ARG A 7 1.60 16.90 21.58
CA ARG A 7 0.85 15.68 21.86
C ARG A 7 0.72 14.85 20.59
N ARG A 8 0.85 13.54 20.73
CA ARG A 8 0.51 12.57 19.69
C ARG A 8 -0.66 11.74 20.20
N ASP A 9 -1.86 12.21 19.89
CA ASP A 9 -3.10 11.60 20.39
C ASP A 9 -3.54 10.39 19.55
N ALA A 10 -2.97 10.21 18.35
CA ALA A 10 -3.27 9.11 17.45
C ALA A 10 -2.04 8.20 17.24
N GLU A 11 -2.26 6.89 17.31
CA GLU A 11 -1.27 5.89 16.95
C GLU A 11 -1.14 5.79 15.43
N CYS A 12 0.08 5.58 14.95
CA CYS A 12 0.39 5.36 13.54
C CYS A 12 1.42 4.22 13.44
N PRO A 13 1.01 2.98 13.73
CA PRO A 13 1.92 1.83 13.67
C PRO A 13 2.42 1.61 12.24
N ALA A 14 3.61 0.99 12.14
CA ALA A 14 4.11 0.50 10.87
C ALA A 14 3.27 -0.71 10.40
N MET A 15 3.10 -0.86 9.09
CA MET A 15 2.50 -2.05 8.49
C MET A 15 3.62 -3.02 8.08
N GLU A 16 3.69 -4.17 8.74
CA GLU A 16 4.62 -5.24 8.39
C GLU A 16 3.86 -6.50 8.00
N THR A 17 4.23 -7.09 6.87
CA THR A 17 3.60 -8.30 6.37
C THR A 17 4.67 -9.27 5.87
N GLN A 18 4.58 -10.53 6.31
CA GLN A 18 5.49 -11.59 5.89
C GLN A 18 5.38 -11.81 4.38
N SER A 19 6.49 -11.62 3.65
CA SER A 19 6.48 -11.65 2.19
C SER A 19 6.41 -13.05 1.59
N ASP A 20 6.64 -14.10 2.38
CA ASP A 20 6.63 -15.50 1.95
C ASP A 20 5.23 -16.11 1.81
N LEU A 21 4.17 -15.35 2.17
CA LEU A 21 2.79 -15.76 1.94
C LEU A 21 2.54 -16.06 0.44
N PRO A 22 1.94 -17.21 0.08
CA PRO A 22 1.82 -17.62 -1.33
C PRO A 22 1.10 -16.62 -2.23
N TRP A 23 0.09 -15.94 -1.70
CA TRP A 23 -0.69 -14.95 -2.45
C TRP A 23 0.11 -13.64 -2.66
N ILE A 24 1.00 -13.28 -1.74
CA ILE A 24 1.92 -12.13 -1.90
C ILE A 24 2.96 -12.45 -2.97
N GLN A 25 3.58 -13.62 -2.90
CA GLN A 25 4.55 -14.08 -3.92
C GLN A 25 3.91 -14.12 -5.31
N LYS A 26 2.66 -14.60 -5.40
CA LYS A 26 1.89 -14.60 -6.65
C LYS A 26 1.64 -13.19 -7.18
N LEU A 27 1.18 -12.26 -6.34
CA LEU A 27 0.96 -10.89 -6.77
C LEU A 27 2.27 -10.20 -7.18
N MET A 28 3.36 -10.38 -6.43
CA MET A 28 4.67 -9.84 -6.78
C MET A 28 5.15 -10.35 -8.15
N ALA A 29 4.97 -11.64 -8.43
CA ALA A 29 5.30 -12.22 -9.74
C ALA A 29 4.46 -11.59 -10.87
N LEU A 30 3.14 -11.45 -10.68
CA LEU A 30 2.24 -10.80 -11.64
C LEU A 30 2.61 -9.33 -11.89
N SER A 31 3.06 -8.64 -10.84
CA SER A 31 3.49 -7.23 -10.88
C SER A 31 4.96 -7.06 -11.26
N ARG A 32 5.68 -8.15 -11.59
CA ARG A 32 7.12 -8.15 -11.94
C ARG A 32 8.00 -7.50 -10.86
N GLN A 33 7.58 -7.62 -9.61
CA GLN A 33 8.28 -7.08 -8.45
C GLN A 33 9.09 -8.19 -7.76
N LYS A 34 10.39 -7.94 -7.53
CA LYS A 34 11.29 -8.95 -6.94
C LYS A 34 11.26 -8.99 -5.41
N LYS A 35 10.92 -7.88 -4.77
CA LYS A 35 10.90 -7.71 -3.31
C LYS A 35 9.81 -6.72 -2.91
N PRO A 36 9.21 -6.86 -1.72
CA PRO A 36 8.33 -5.82 -1.19
C PRO A 36 9.09 -4.49 -1.02
N LEU A 37 8.34 -3.38 -1.05
CA LEU A 37 8.85 -2.03 -0.85
C LEU A 37 8.23 -1.45 0.41
N GLY A 38 9.06 -0.95 1.32
CA GLY A 38 8.64 -0.09 2.43
C GLY A 38 8.61 1.37 2.00
N VAL A 39 7.71 2.14 2.59
CA VAL A 39 7.40 3.53 2.23
C VAL A 39 7.12 4.34 3.50
N ASP A 40 7.52 5.61 3.50
CA ASP A 40 7.45 6.48 4.68
C ASP A 40 6.11 7.22 4.78
N TYR A 41 5.00 6.48 4.67
CA TYR A 41 3.65 6.99 4.89
C TYR A 41 2.79 6.00 5.65
N PHE A 42 1.73 6.52 6.29
CA PHE A 42 0.77 5.70 7.01
C PHE A 42 -0.36 5.22 6.09
N CYS A 43 -0.88 4.03 6.38
CA CYS A 43 -2.07 3.46 5.75
C CYS A 43 -2.88 2.71 6.81
N ASP A 44 -4.21 2.81 6.77
CA ASP A 44 -5.13 2.14 7.72
C ASP A 44 -4.92 0.62 7.78
N ALA A 45 -4.39 0.03 6.69
CA ALA A 45 -3.99 -1.37 6.63
C ALA A 45 -2.98 -1.77 7.72
N ALA A 46 -2.23 -0.82 8.30
CA ALA A 46 -1.35 -1.07 9.43
C ALA A 46 -2.11 -1.63 10.64
N PHE A 47 -3.29 -1.09 10.96
CA PHE A 47 -4.10 -1.60 12.06
C PHE A 47 -4.72 -2.97 11.74
N ILE A 48 -5.11 -3.20 10.48
CA ILE A 48 -5.63 -4.51 10.06
C ILE A 48 -4.55 -5.59 10.17
N ALA A 49 -3.32 -5.28 9.70
CA ALA A 49 -2.16 -6.16 9.83
C ALA A 49 -1.80 -6.43 11.29
N GLN A 50 -1.78 -5.40 12.14
CA GLN A 50 -1.51 -5.53 13.58
C GLN A 50 -2.53 -6.45 14.29
N ASN A 51 -3.77 -6.49 13.80
CA ASN A 51 -4.83 -7.37 14.31
C ASN A 51 -4.86 -8.76 13.64
N GLY A 52 -3.77 -9.16 12.98
CA GLY A 52 -3.55 -10.53 12.53
C GLY A 52 -4.09 -10.86 11.14
N THR A 53 -4.59 -9.89 10.37
CA THR A 53 -4.95 -10.08 8.97
C THR A 53 -3.86 -9.52 8.06
N PRO A 54 -3.03 -10.36 7.41
CA PRO A 54 -1.96 -9.90 6.51
C PRO A 54 -2.49 -8.95 5.43
N CYS A 55 -1.83 -7.78 5.30
CA CYS A 55 -2.24 -6.74 4.37
C CYS A 55 -1.08 -6.29 3.48
N ILE A 56 -1.40 -5.77 2.31
CA ILE A 56 -0.43 -5.10 1.43
C ILE A 56 -1.06 -3.81 0.91
N VAL A 57 -0.21 -2.84 0.56
CA VAL A 57 -0.63 -1.67 -0.21
C VAL A 57 -0.22 -1.91 -1.66
N PHE A 58 -1.20 -1.86 -2.57
CA PHE A 58 -0.99 -2.04 -4.00
C PHE A 58 -1.95 -1.15 -4.76
N GLY A 59 -1.46 -0.40 -5.75
CA GLY A 59 -2.30 0.53 -6.50
C GLY A 59 -1.57 1.26 -7.61
N PRO A 60 -2.31 2.00 -8.45
CA PRO A 60 -1.76 2.83 -9.50
C PRO A 60 -1.33 4.21 -8.97
N GLY A 61 -0.61 4.97 -9.81
CA GLY A 61 -0.19 6.34 -9.50
C GLY A 61 1.13 6.44 -8.72
N SER A 62 1.43 7.65 -8.24
CA SER A 62 2.57 7.94 -7.37
C SER A 62 2.14 8.75 -6.16
N ILE A 63 2.73 8.46 -5.00
CA ILE A 63 2.51 9.25 -3.79
C ILE A 63 3.00 10.70 -3.94
N ASP A 64 3.99 10.93 -4.83
CA ASP A 64 4.51 12.28 -5.11
C ASP A 64 3.45 13.20 -5.75
N GLN A 65 2.37 12.63 -6.30
CA GLN A 65 1.27 13.34 -6.94
C GLN A 65 0.08 13.55 -5.98
N ALA A 66 -0.07 12.66 -4.99
CA ALA A 66 -1.16 12.69 -4.03
C ALA A 66 -1.02 13.88 -3.08
N HIS A 67 -2.15 14.45 -2.64
CA HIS A 67 -2.19 15.59 -1.72
C HIS A 67 -1.46 16.85 -2.23
N THR A 68 -1.30 16.96 -3.55
CA THR A 68 -0.83 18.19 -4.20
C THR A 68 -2.03 18.99 -4.71
N ALA A 69 -1.85 20.27 -5.02
CA ALA A 69 -2.92 21.09 -5.59
C ALA A 69 -3.41 20.56 -6.95
N ASP A 70 -2.50 19.92 -7.69
CA ASP A 70 -2.73 19.33 -9.00
C ASP A 70 -2.75 17.79 -8.88
N GLU A 71 -3.57 17.24 -7.99
CA GLU A 71 -3.69 15.78 -7.84
C GLU A 71 -4.30 15.14 -9.09
N TRP A 72 -3.63 14.13 -9.66
CA TRP A 72 -4.11 13.40 -10.83
C TRP A 72 -3.62 11.95 -10.85
N ILE A 73 -4.20 11.16 -11.75
CA ILE A 73 -3.75 9.79 -12.03
C ILE A 73 -3.74 9.49 -13.52
N SER A 74 -2.76 8.73 -13.99
CA SER A 74 -2.72 8.27 -15.38
C SER A 74 -3.81 7.23 -15.62
N ILE A 75 -4.68 7.47 -16.63
CA ILE A 75 -5.69 6.49 -17.07
C ILE A 75 -5.02 5.15 -17.41
N ARG A 76 -3.90 5.17 -18.14
CA ARG A 76 -3.14 3.97 -18.48
C ARG A 76 -2.64 3.22 -17.24
N SER A 77 -2.18 3.94 -16.21
CA SER A 77 -1.73 3.31 -14.96
C SER A 77 -2.91 2.66 -14.22
N LEU A 78 -4.06 3.34 -14.19
CA LEU A 78 -5.29 2.84 -13.60
C LEU A 78 -5.76 1.56 -14.31
N GLU A 79 -5.87 1.57 -15.64
CA GLU A 79 -6.24 0.42 -16.45
C GLU A 79 -5.29 -0.77 -16.22
N HIS A 80 -3.98 -0.52 -16.21
CA HIS A 80 -3.00 -1.56 -15.93
C HIS A 80 -3.18 -2.17 -14.54
N CYS A 81 -3.48 -1.35 -13.52
CA CYS A 81 -3.75 -1.86 -12.18
C CYS A 81 -5.02 -2.72 -12.14
N VAL A 82 -6.07 -2.34 -12.86
CA VAL A 82 -7.30 -3.15 -13.00
C VAL A 82 -6.97 -4.50 -13.64
N GLU A 83 -6.18 -4.53 -14.71
CA GLU A 83 -5.73 -5.78 -15.33
C GLU A 83 -5.00 -6.68 -14.33
N LYS A 84 -4.12 -6.10 -13.49
CA LYS A 84 -3.38 -6.84 -12.46
C LYS A 84 -4.29 -7.40 -11.39
N TYR A 85 -5.26 -6.62 -10.91
CA TYR A 85 -6.26 -7.11 -9.97
C TYR A 85 -7.05 -8.29 -10.55
N LEU A 86 -7.53 -8.17 -11.79
CA LEU A 86 -8.27 -9.24 -12.45
C LEU A 86 -7.41 -10.50 -12.64
N GLN A 87 -6.16 -10.36 -13.08
CA GLN A 87 -5.22 -11.49 -13.19
C GLN A 87 -4.98 -12.16 -11.84
N PHE A 88 -4.79 -11.37 -10.78
CA PHE A 88 -4.55 -11.88 -9.44
C PHE A 88 -5.77 -12.65 -8.91
N PHE A 89 -6.96 -12.04 -8.89
CA PHE A 89 -8.15 -12.69 -8.37
C PHE A 89 -8.55 -13.96 -9.15
N ARG A 90 -8.41 -13.94 -10.48
CA ARG A 90 -8.64 -15.15 -11.31
C ARG A 90 -7.61 -16.26 -11.10
N SER A 91 -6.47 -15.93 -10.51
CA SER A 91 -5.41 -16.90 -10.24
C SER A 91 -5.49 -17.51 -8.83
N LEU A 92 -6.41 -17.03 -7.99
CA LEU A 92 -6.67 -17.61 -6.67
C LEU A 92 -7.50 -18.89 -6.82
N PRO A 93 -7.35 -19.86 -5.90
CA PRO A 93 -8.13 -21.10 -5.89
C PRO A 93 -9.64 -20.87 -5.75
#